data_AF-A0A1C6RQE4-F1
#
_entry.id   AF-A0A1C6RQE4-F1
#
_cell.length_a   1.000
_cell.length_b   1.000
_cell.length_c   1.000
_cell.angle_alpha   90.00
_cell.angle_beta   90.00
_cell.angle_gamma   90.00
#
_symmetry.space_group_name_H-M   'P 1'
#
loop_
_entity.id
_entity.type
_entity.pdbx_description
1 polymer ?
#
loop_
_entity_poly.entity_id
_entity_poly.type
_entity_poly.pdbx_seq_one_letter_code
_entity_poly.pdbx_strand_id
1 'polypeptide(L)'
;MRARTGLSIGPVLAFEDAVGLKVRALHDRAAHRDFIDIHAANTQLSWIELETLGARHTAGFSLEELADRLGAIGERDPRAFLSYGLSESDIDELRSWAWRWESDIRTRLASGETGPEGPPEGEWDSYLDEL
;
A
#
# COMPACT_ATOMS: atom_id res chain seq x y z
N MET A 1 21.56 8.25 -0.64
CA MET A 1 22.00 8.07 0.76
C MET A 1 20.79 8.33 1.64
N ARG A 2 20.17 7.30 2.22
CA ARG A 2 19.01 7.45 3.10
C ARG A 2 19.47 8.04 4.44
N ALA A 3 18.79 9.09 4.92
CA ALA A 3 19.11 9.70 6.20
C ALA A 3 18.74 8.76 7.35
N ARG A 4 19.64 8.60 8.33
CA ARG A 4 19.39 7.81 9.54
C ARG A 4 18.21 8.41 10.30
N THR A 5 17.10 7.69 10.37
CA THR A 5 15.91 8.09 11.13
C THR A 5 15.99 7.45 12.52
N GLY A 6 15.74 8.21 13.60
CA GLY A 6 15.86 7.66 14.96
C GLY A 6 15.08 8.43 16.02
N LEU A 7 14.71 7.70 17.07
CA LEU A 7 14.19 8.20 18.34
C LEU A 7 15.25 7.99 19.43
N SER A 8 15.05 8.58 20.61
CA SER A 8 15.95 8.38 21.77
C SER A 8 16.06 6.91 22.21
N ILE A 9 15.13 6.06 21.77
CA ILE A 9 15.10 4.62 22.06
C ILE A 9 15.70 3.76 20.95
N GLY A 10 16.12 4.33 19.81
CA GLY A 10 16.77 3.60 18.73
C GLY A 10 16.39 4.07 17.32
N PRO A 11 16.94 3.40 16.28
CA PRO A 11 16.59 3.64 14.89
C PRO A 11 15.10 3.43 14.63
N VAL A 12 14.54 4.18 13.69
CA VAL A 12 13.19 3.96 13.18
C VAL A 12 13.24 3.78 11.67
N LEU A 13 12.22 3.12 11.12
CA LEU A 13 12.09 2.95 9.68
C LEU A 13 12.10 4.30 8.97
N ALA A 14 12.77 4.35 7.82
CA ALA A 14 12.63 5.46 6.91
C ALA A 14 11.18 5.53 6.41
N PHE A 15 10.69 6.74 6.13
CA PHE A 15 9.31 6.96 5.71
C PHE A 15 8.91 6.08 4.51
N GLU A 16 9.74 6.02 3.48
CA GLU A 16 9.51 5.19 2.28
C GLU A 16 9.38 3.70 2.59
N ASP A 17 10.16 3.17 3.53
CA ASP A 17 10.12 1.75 3.91
C ASP A 17 8.86 1.45 4.72
N ALA A 18 8.49 2.37 5.62
CA ALA A 18 7.24 2.28 6.36
C ALA A 18 6.03 2.27 5.41
N VAL A 19 6.03 3.15 4.39
CA VAL A 19 4.97 3.17 3.37
C VAL A 19 4.98 1.90 2.53
N GLY A 20 6.14 1.44 2.05
CA GLY A 20 6.23 0.22 1.26
C GLY A 20 5.71 -1.02 2.00
N LEU A 21 6.03 -1.16 3.29
CA LEU A 21 5.47 -2.22 4.15
C LEU A 21 3.94 -2.10 4.34
N LYS A 22 3.40 -0.89 4.31
CA LYS A 22 1.94 -0.67 4.34
C LYS A 22 1.28 -1.01 3.02
N VAL A 23 1.91 -0.72 1.88
CA VAL A 23 1.40 -1.13 0.57
C VAL A 23 1.44 -2.66 0.44
N ARG A 24 2.50 -3.31 0.91
CA ARG A 24 2.56 -4.78 1.04
C ARG A 24 1.37 -5.30 1.84
N ALA A 25 1.09 -4.70 3.00
CA ALA A 25 -0.04 -5.11 3.83
C ALA A 25 -1.40 -4.92 3.12
N LEU A 26 -1.57 -3.83 2.37
CA LEU A 26 -2.75 -3.60 1.56
C LEU A 26 -2.89 -4.69 0.47
N HIS A 27 -1.81 -5.00 -0.24
CA HIS A 27 -1.75 -6.03 -1.27
C HIS A 27 -2.03 -7.45 -0.72
N ASP A 28 -1.55 -7.77 0.48
CA ASP A 28 -1.68 -9.12 1.06
C ASP A 28 -3.05 -9.36 1.71
N ARG A 29 -3.46 -8.45 2.61
CA ARG A 29 -4.65 -8.67 3.47
C ARG A 29 -5.75 -7.63 3.32
N ALA A 30 -5.44 -6.44 2.81
CA ALA A 30 -6.37 -5.31 2.70
C ALA A 30 -7.23 -5.07 3.96
N ALA A 31 -6.61 -4.92 5.14
CA ALA A 31 -7.37 -4.54 6.33
C ALA A 31 -7.76 -3.06 6.29
N HIS A 32 -8.83 -2.69 7.00
CA HIS A 32 -9.34 -1.30 7.06
C HIS A 32 -8.22 -0.25 7.29
N ARG A 33 -7.31 -0.51 8.23
CA ARG A 33 -6.18 0.38 8.53
C ARG A 33 -5.19 0.54 7.37
N ASP A 34 -5.04 -0.49 6.54
CA ASP A 34 -4.08 -0.46 5.43
C ASP A 34 -4.55 0.54 4.36
N PHE A 35 -5.86 0.61 4.10
CA PHE A 35 -6.45 1.67 3.26
C PHE A 35 -6.24 3.06 3.85
N ILE A 36 -6.51 3.23 5.15
CA ILE A 36 -6.37 4.51 5.85
C ILE A 36 -4.92 5.01 5.77
N ASP A 37 -3.95 4.14 6.09
CA ASP A 37 -2.54 4.47 6.12
C ASP A 37 -2.03 4.87 4.71
N ILE A 38 -2.43 4.13 3.67
CA ILE A 38 -2.00 4.42 2.30
C ILE A 38 -2.71 5.65 1.72
N HIS A 39 -3.98 5.87 2.04
CA HIS A 39 -4.66 7.10 1.67
C HIS A 39 -3.98 8.33 2.28
N ALA A 40 -3.57 8.24 3.54
CA ALA A 40 -2.80 9.30 4.20
C ALA A 40 -1.41 9.50 3.56
N ALA A 41 -0.72 8.42 3.17
CA ALA A 41 0.58 8.52 2.49
C ALA A 41 0.45 9.15 1.08
N ASN A 42 -0.68 8.93 0.40
CA ASN A 42 -0.95 9.46 -0.94
C ASN A 42 -1.04 11.00 -1.01
N THR A 43 -1.04 11.70 0.13
CA THR A 43 -0.92 13.17 0.14
C THR A 43 0.50 13.65 -0.18
N GLN A 44 1.49 12.75 -0.11
CA GLN A 44 2.91 13.03 -0.36
C GLN A 44 3.50 12.19 -1.48
N LEU A 45 2.89 11.05 -1.81
CA LEU A 45 3.36 10.10 -2.80
C LEU A 45 2.27 9.85 -3.84
N SER A 46 2.65 9.76 -5.10
CA SER A 46 1.76 9.32 -6.18
C SER A 46 1.48 7.82 -6.10
N TRP A 47 0.42 7.36 -6.77
CA TRP A 47 0.10 5.95 -6.92
C TRP A 47 1.26 5.11 -7.49
N ILE A 48 1.97 5.62 -8.49
CA ILE A 48 3.13 4.93 -9.08
C ILE A 48 4.28 4.80 -8.07
N GLU A 49 4.51 5.82 -7.23
CA GLU A 49 5.50 5.74 -6.15
C GLU A 49 5.08 4.74 -5.08
N LEU A 50 3.80 4.70 -4.70
CA LEU A 50 3.26 3.72 -3.77
C LEU A 50 3.40 2.29 -4.30
N GLU A 51 3.08 2.05 -5.57
CA GLU A 51 3.29 0.77 -6.27
C GLU A 51 4.76 0.36 -6.23
N THR A 52 5.65 1.28 -6.57
CA THR A 52 7.11 1.04 -6.58
C THR A 52 7.63 0.71 -5.17
N LEU A 53 7.18 1.44 -4.15
CA LEU A 53 7.56 1.16 -2.77
C LEU A 53 6.98 -0.17 -2.27
N GLY A 54 5.73 -0.48 -2.63
CA GLY A 54 5.10 -1.76 -2.31
C GLY A 54 5.82 -2.96 -2.94
N ALA A 55 6.17 -2.86 -4.22
CA ALA A 55 6.87 -3.90 -4.96
C ALA A 55 8.22 -4.24 -4.32
N ARG A 56 9.01 -3.25 -3.89
CA ARG A 56 10.27 -3.46 -3.16
C ARG A 56 10.11 -4.29 -1.89
N HIS A 57 8.91 -4.28 -1.30
CA HIS A 57 8.57 -4.95 -0.03
C HIS A 57 7.69 -6.20 -0.19
N THR A 58 7.36 -6.63 -1.42
CA THR A 58 6.39 -7.70 -1.66
C THR A 58 6.92 -8.73 -2.66
N ALA A 59 7.12 -9.98 -2.21
CA ALA A 59 7.40 -11.12 -3.08
C ALA A 59 6.23 -11.31 -4.04
N GLY A 60 6.50 -11.47 -5.34
CA GLY A 60 5.44 -11.70 -6.32
C GLY A 60 4.41 -10.56 -6.37
N PHE A 61 4.83 -9.32 -6.09
CA PHE A 61 3.96 -8.15 -6.22
C PHE A 61 3.27 -8.13 -7.58
N SER A 62 1.95 -7.89 -7.58
CA SER A 62 1.13 -7.82 -8.78
C SER A 62 0.22 -6.61 -8.74
N LEU A 63 0.22 -5.84 -9.83
CA LEU A 63 -0.76 -4.77 -10.02
C LEU A 63 -2.20 -5.32 -10.09
N GLU A 64 -2.37 -6.51 -10.65
CA GLU A 64 -3.70 -7.14 -10.74
C GLU A 64 -4.26 -7.44 -9.34
N GLU A 65 -3.44 -8.05 -8.48
CA GLU A 65 -3.82 -8.33 -7.10
C GLU A 65 -4.05 -7.03 -6.31
N LEU A 66 -3.18 -6.02 -6.47
CA LEU A 66 -3.39 -4.72 -5.83
C LEU A 66 -4.73 -4.09 -6.26
N ALA A 67 -5.08 -4.16 -7.54
CA ALA A 67 -6.36 -3.67 -8.04
C ALA A 67 -7.55 -4.43 -7.43
N ASP A 68 -7.48 -5.76 -7.35
CA ASP A 68 -8.50 -6.59 -6.67
C ASP A 68 -8.68 -6.17 -5.21
N ARG A 69 -7.58 -5.96 -4.48
CA ARG A 69 -7.61 -5.51 -3.08
C ARG A 69 -8.21 -4.11 -2.93
N LEU A 70 -7.88 -3.19 -3.82
CA LEU A 70 -8.44 -1.83 -3.82
C LEU A 70 -9.95 -1.87 -4.06
N GLY A 71 -10.42 -2.66 -5.04
CA GLY A 71 -11.85 -2.80 -5.35
C GLY A 71 -12.68 -3.38 -4.19
N ALA A 72 -12.09 -4.32 -3.45
CA ALA A 72 -12.71 -4.96 -2.29
C ALA A 72 -13.00 -4.02 -1.09
N ILE A 73 -12.59 -2.74 -1.16
CA ILE A 73 -12.93 -1.73 -0.14
C ILE A 73 -14.46 -1.56 0.03
N GLY A 74 -15.23 -1.75 -1.05
CA GLY A 74 -16.69 -1.63 -1.02
C GLY A 74 -17.36 -2.67 -0.11
N GLU A 75 -16.72 -3.82 0.05
CA GLU A 75 -17.21 -4.94 0.86
C GLU A 75 -16.82 -4.82 2.35
N ARG A 76 -15.95 -3.87 2.68
CA ARG A 76 -15.48 -3.67 4.06
C ARG A 76 -16.58 -3.04 4.91
N ASP A 77 -16.73 -3.53 6.15
CA ASP A 77 -17.76 -3.02 7.08
C ASP A 77 -17.45 -1.57 7.47
N PRO A 78 -18.33 -0.60 7.15
CA PRO A 78 -18.12 0.80 7.52
C PRO A 78 -17.92 1.00 9.03
N ARG A 79 -18.48 0.15 9.90
CA ARG A 79 -18.31 0.27 11.35
C ARG A 79 -16.86 0.16 11.81
N ALA A 80 -16.05 -0.64 11.11
CA ALA A 80 -14.64 -0.75 11.44
C ALA A 80 -13.89 0.55 11.08
N PHE A 81 -14.19 1.19 9.95
CA PHE A 81 -13.63 2.51 9.63
C PHE A 81 -14.07 3.58 10.63
N LEU A 82 -15.35 3.60 11.01
CA LEU A 82 -15.86 4.50 12.05
C LEU A 82 -15.12 4.33 13.38
N SER A 83 -14.74 3.09 13.75
CA SER A 83 -13.97 2.82 14.96
C SER A 83 -12.54 3.39 14.93
N TYR A 84 -12.00 3.66 13.74
CA TYR A 84 -10.74 4.39 13.56
C TYR A 84 -10.92 5.93 13.58
N GLY A 85 -12.15 6.42 13.79
CA GLY A 85 -12.44 7.84 13.91
C GLY A 85 -12.79 8.54 12.59
N LEU A 86 -12.96 7.78 11.50
CA LEU A 86 -13.44 8.34 10.23
C LEU A 86 -14.92 8.69 10.34
N SER A 87 -15.32 9.77 9.68
CA SER A 87 -16.73 10.09 9.41
C SER A 87 -17.26 9.29 8.20
N GLU A 88 -18.57 9.27 8.00
CA GLU A 88 -19.17 8.66 6.80
C GLU A 88 -18.65 9.30 5.50
N SER A 89 -18.46 10.63 5.49
CA SER A 89 -17.87 11.33 4.35
C SER A 89 -16.41 10.93 4.10
N ASP A 90 -15.61 10.71 5.15
CA ASP A 90 -14.23 10.24 4.98
C ASP A 90 -14.19 8.83 4.40
N ILE A 91 -15.16 7.98 4.77
CA ILE A 91 -15.28 6.62 4.23
C ILE A 91 -15.65 6.65 2.75
N ASP A 92 -16.58 7.52 2.35
CA ASP A 92 -16.98 7.67 0.95
C ASP A 92 -15.87 8.24 0.09
N GLU A 93 -15.09 9.19 0.62
CA GLU A 93 -13.89 9.70 -0.02
C GLU A 93 -12.84 8.59 -0.19
N LEU A 94 -12.57 7.83 0.87
CA LEU A 94 -11.61 6.73 0.88
C LEU A 94 -11.98 5.64 -0.16
N ARG A 95 -13.26 5.28 -0.24
CA ARG A 95 -13.78 4.34 -1.25
C ARG A 95 -13.61 4.88 -2.66
N SER A 96 -13.99 6.12 -2.87
CA SER A 96 -13.87 6.77 -4.17
C SER A 96 -12.41 6.89 -4.60
N TRP A 97 -11.48 7.13 -3.67
CA TRP A 97 -10.04 7.14 -3.93
C TRP A 97 -9.54 5.75 -4.36
N ALA A 98 -9.88 4.71 -3.60
CA ALA A 98 -9.43 3.35 -3.89
C ALA A 98 -9.95 2.83 -5.25
N TRP A 99 -11.23 3.08 -5.58
CA TRP A 99 -11.79 2.67 -6.88
C TRP A 99 -11.21 3.44 -8.06
N ARG A 100 -10.83 4.72 -7.87
CA ARG A 100 -10.13 5.46 -8.95
C ARG A 100 -8.75 4.89 -9.20
N TRP A 101 -8.05 4.49 -8.13
CA TRP A 101 -6.74 3.84 -8.28
C TRP A 101 -6.85 2.46 -8.92
N GLU A 102 -7.81 1.64 -8.48
CA GLU A 102 -8.14 0.36 -9.13
C GLU A 102 -8.39 0.57 -10.64
N SER A 103 -9.25 1.53 -11.00
CA SER A 103 -9.58 1.82 -12.39
C SER A 103 -8.38 2.28 -13.21
N ASP A 104 -7.48 3.06 -12.61
CA ASP A 104 -6.22 3.47 -13.25
C ASP A 104 -5.33 2.26 -13.52
N ILE A 105 -5.11 1.40 -12.52
CA ILE A 105 -4.32 0.17 -12.68
C ILE A 105 -4.92 -0.72 -13.77
N ARG A 106 -6.24 -0.97 -13.74
CA ARG A 106 -6.91 -1.81 -14.74
C ARG A 106 -6.75 -1.25 -16.16
N THR A 107 -6.77 0.08 -16.31
CA THR A 107 -6.55 0.73 -17.62
C THR A 107 -5.12 0.54 -18.12
N ARG A 108 -4.13 0.67 -17.24
CA ARG A 108 -2.72 0.43 -17.55
C ARG A 108 -2.45 -1.04 -17.91
N LEU A 109 -2.99 -1.98 -17.12
CA LEU A 109 -2.91 -3.42 -17.40
C LEU A 109 -3.53 -3.78 -18.76
N ALA A 110 -4.69 -3.22 -19.10
CA ALA A 110 -5.34 -3.44 -20.40
C ALA A 110 -4.49 -2.90 -21.59
N SER A 111 -3.60 -1.95 -21.32
CA SER A 111 -2.66 -1.38 -22.29
C SER A 111 -1.33 -2.17 -22.36
N GLY A 112 -1.18 -3.25 -21.57
CA GLY A 112 -0.03 -4.14 -21.55
C GLY A 112 1.08 -3.75 -20.57
N GLU A 113 0.85 -2.77 -19.68
CA GLU A 113 1.75 -2.50 -18.57
C GLU A 113 1.68 -3.63 -17.54
N THR A 114 2.81 -4.00 -16.94
CA THR A 114 2.89 -5.04 -15.90
C THR A 114 3.15 -4.47 -14.50
N GLY A 115 3.54 -3.20 -14.42
CA GLY A 115 3.90 -2.52 -13.19
C GLY A 115 5.35 -2.76 -12.74
N PRO A 116 5.70 -2.29 -11.52
CA PRO A 116 7.03 -2.50 -10.95
C PRO A 116 7.24 -3.97 -10.55
N GLU A 117 8.45 -4.47 -10.80
CA GLU A 117 8.86 -5.81 -10.39
C GLU A 117 9.25 -5.81 -8.90
N GLY A 118 8.64 -6.71 -8.12
CA GLY A 118 9.11 -7.02 -6.77
C GLY A 118 10.35 -7.93 -6.80
N PRO A 119 11.05 -8.09 -5.67
CA PRO A 119 12.16 -9.03 -5.59
C PRO A 119 11.66 -10.48 -5.78
N PRO A 120 12.52 -11.37 -6.32
CA PRO A 120 12.14 -12.73 -6.67
C PRO A 120 11.65 -13.54 -5.45
N GLU A 121 10.74 -14.48 -5.68
CA GLU A 121 10.30 -15.43 -4.67
C GLU A 121 11.52 -16.25 -4.17
N GLY A 122 11.86 -16.12 -2.88
CA GLY A 122 12.97 -16.82 -2.22
C GLY A 122 14.04 -15.94 -1.56
N GLU A 123 14.14 -14.65 -1.88
CA GLU A 123 15.12 -13.72 -1.27
C GLU A 123 14.60 -13.01 0.00
N TRP A 124 13.33 -13.24 0.36
CA TRP A 124 12.67 -12.58 1.49
C TRP A 124 13.17 -13.04 2.86
N ASP A 125 13.53 -14.33 2.98
CA ASP A 125 14.06 -14.88 4.22
C ASP A 125 15.38 -14.21 4.61
N SER A 126 16.21 -13.82 3.63
CA SER A 126 17.48 -13.11 3.88
C SER A 126 17.32 -11.63 4.22
N TYR A 127 16.26 -10.96 3.78
CA TYR A 127 16.08 -9.51 3.99
C TYR A 127 15.69 -9.17 5.43
N LEU A 128 14.97 -10.05 6.12
CA LEU A 128 14.60 -9.86 7.53
C LEU A 128 15.76 -10.11 8.49
N ASP A 129 16.80 -10.84 8.06
CA ASP A 129 18.00 -11.12 8.86
C ASP A 129 18.97 -9.92 8.94
N GLU A 130 18.75 -8.88 8.12
CA GLU A 130 19.63 -7.70 8.00
C GLU A 130 19.04 -6.40 8.60
N LEU A 131 17.83 -6.45 9.18
CA LEU A 131 17.18 -5.32 9.88
C LEU A 131 17.46 -5.32 11.39
#